data_AF-A0A7X9YMC0-F1
#
_entry.id   AF-A0A7X9YMC0-F1
#
_cell.length_a   1.000
_cell.length_b   1.000
_cell.length_c   1.000
_cell.angle_alpha   90.00
_cell.angle_beta   90.00
_cell.angle_gamma   90.00
#
_symmetry.space_group_name_H-M   'P 1'
#
loop_
_entity.id
_entity.type
_entity.pdbx_description
1 polymer ?
#
loop_
_entity_poly.entity_id
_entity_poly.type
_entity_poly.pdbx_seq_one_letter_code
_entity_poly.pdbx_strand_id
1 'polypeptide(L)'
;MNEIGSLTSNSEFGSWYVVFEYVKTGHIHDDDQNLSAEELLSSYIRGTEEDNRELDPEYRTYITGWEIEPAYDKTKHQLVYSLGFKNADQQAMVNYNVKLLTREGYITAILVTDTTNFQQSRHAFEETVLKQLSINAGYTYEEYNASTDKTSTIGLNSLLMGGIGYTASQKFSALLLLKKGWALILVVVLGLIGWIRYKIKSSHGEEETFSPSERTYLQEADEQQYADQNELSYYRQSGHPSNANKQDKP
;
A
#
# COMPACT_ATOMS: atom_id res chain seq x y z
N MET A 1 -4.69 -13.46 -20.90
CA MET A 1 -4.19 -12.98 -19.59
C MET A 1 -2.68 -12.93 -19.71
N ASN A 2 -2.05 -11.80 -19.37
CA ASN A 2 -0.60 -11.56 -19.58
C ASN A 2 0.22 -11.78 -18.30
N GLU A 3 -0.43 -12.22 -17.22
CA GLU A 3 0.23 -12.50 -15.95
C GLU A 3 1.21 -13.66 -16.10
N ILE A 4 2.42 -13.48 -15.59
CA ILE A 4 3.49 -14.48 -15.58
C ILE A 4 3.83 -14.98 -14.17
N GLY A 5 3.27 -14.34 -13.14
CA GLY A 5 3.43 -14.75 -11.75
C GLY A 5 3.05 -13.66 -10.76
N SER A 6 3.05 -14.01 -9.48
CA SER A 6 2.81 -13.07 -8.38
C SER A 6 3.60 -13.46 -7.13
N LEU A 7 3.83 -12.47 -6.27
CA LEU A 7 4.51 -12.61 -4.98
C LEU A 7 3.67 -11.99 -3.88
N THR A 8 3.58 -12.66 -2.74
CA THR A 8 2.99 -12.14 -1.51
C THR A 8 4.06 -12.06 -0.43
N SER A 9 4.08 -10.95 0.32
CA SER A 9 4.81 -10.87 1.58
C SER A 9 3.84 -11.09 2.73
N ASN A 10 4.24 -11.92 3.68
CA ASN A 10 3.61 -12.04 4.99
C ASN A 10 4.62 -11.72 6.09
N SER A 11 5.28 -10.57 5.98
CA SER A 11 6.27 -10.12 6.96
C SER A 11 5.65 -9.19 8.01
N GLU A 12 6.36 -9.05 9.13
CA GLU A 12 6.03 -8.11 10.21
C GLU A 12 6.05 -6.64 9.73
N PHE A 13 6.70 -6.37 8.60
CA PHE A 13 6.85 -5.06 7.97
C PHE A 13 5.76 -4.76 6.93
N GLY A 14 4.65 -5.49 6.96
CA GLY A 14 3.49 -5.25 6.12
C GLY A 14 3.29 -6.34 5.05
N SER A 15 2.02 -6.67 4.86
CA SER A 15 1.60 -7.59 3.80
C SER A 15 1.41 -6.81 2.51
N TRP A 16 2.24 -7.10 1.53
CA TRP A 16 2.15 -6.52 0.19
C TRP A 16 2.04 -7.62 -0.86
N TYR A 17 1.46 -7.26 -2.00
CA TYR A 17 1.22 -8.15 -3.12
C TYR A 17 1.76 -7.53 -4.39
N VAL A 18 2.49 -8.33 -5.17
CA VAL A 18 3.06 -7.92 -6.45
C VAL A 18 2.58 -8.86 -7.54
N VAL A 19 2.12 -8.31 -8.65
CA VAL A 19 1.79 -9.05 -9.88
C VAL A 19 2.83 -8.75 -10.94
N PHE A 20 3.24 -9.77 -11.68
CA PHE A 20 4.08 -9.63 -12.86
C PHE A 20 3.29 -9.95 -14.11
N GLU A 21 3.39 -9.08 -15.11
CA GLU A 21 2.83 -9.29 -16.44
C GLU A 21 3.92 -9.18 -17.49
N TYR A 22 3.82 -9.95 -18.57
CA TYR A 22 4.69 -9.81 -19.74
C TYR A 22 3.86 -9.59 -21.00
N VAL A 23 4.26 -8.61 -21.80
CA VAL A 23 3.61 -8.33 -23.08
C VAL A 23 4.68 -8.32 -24.18
N LYS A 24 4.59 -9.28 -25.11
CA LYS A 24 5.47 -9.39 -26.27
C LYS A 24 5.02 -8.44 -27.38
N THR A 25 5.44 -7.18 -27.27
CA THR A 25 5.08 -6.12 -28.23
C THR A 25 6.02 -6.00 -29.42
N GLY A 26 7.17 -6.69 -29.38
CA GLY A 26 8.37 -6.29 -30.11
C GLY A 26 9.18 -5.26 -29.31
N HIS A 27 10.39 -4.96 -29.79
CA HIS A 27 11.31 -3.99 -29.18
C HIS A 27 10.71 -2.58 -29.19
N ILE A 28 10.48 -2.00 -28.02
CA ILE A 28 9.95 -0.64 -27.87
C ILE A 28 11.12 0.33 -27.85
N HIS A 29 11.23 1.21 -28.83
CA HIS A 29 12.24 2.27 -28.79
C HIS A 29 11.89 3.31 -27.72
N ASP A 30 12.91 3.74 -26.97
CA ASP A 30 12.81 4.68 -25.84
C ASP A 30 13.32 6.09 -26.16
N ASP A 31 13.36 6.42 -27.45
CA ASP A 31 13.81 7.72 -27.97
C ASP A 31 12.86 8.86 -27.58
N ASP A 32 11.53 8.60 -27.57
CA ASP A 32 10.51 9.56 -27.14
C ASP A 32 10.21 9.41 -25.65
N GLN A 33 10.65 10.40 -24.87
CA GLN A 33 10.53 10.39 -23.39
C GLN A 33 9.56 11.42 -22.87
N ASN A 34 8.82 12.08 -23.77
CA ASN A 34 7.86 13.09 -23.38
C ASN A 34 6.60 12.41 -22.85
N LEU A 35 6.60 11.99 -21.59
CA LEU A 35 5.51 11.23 -21.00
C LEU A 35 4.25 12.09 -20.76
N SER A 36 3.13 11.74 -21.38
CA SER A 36 1.84 12.42 -21.21
C SER A 36 1.16 12.08 -19.86
N ALA A 37 1.78 12.47 -18.74
CA ALA A 37 1.29 12.18 -17.39
C ALA A 37 -0.13 12.71 -17.12
N GLU A 38 -0.40 13.96 -17.52
CA GLU A 38 -1.71 14.61 -17.36
C GLU A 38 -2.80 13.94 -18.22
N GLU A 39 -2.45 13.52 -19.44
CA GLU A 39 -3.37 12.82 -20.34
C GLU A 39 -3.75 11.46 -19.78
N LEU A 40 -2.77 10.70 -19.26
CA LEU A 40 -3.03 9.42 -18.61
C LEU A 40 -3.89 9.59 -17.35
N LEU A 41 -3.58 10.57 -16.49
CA LEU A 41 -4.38 10.82 -15.30
C LEU A 41 -5.82 11.17 -15.66
N SER A 42 -5.99 12.03 -16.67
CA SER A 42 -7.30 12.40 -17.21
C SER A 42 -8.05 11.18 -17.75
N SER A 43 -7.35 10.24 -18.38
CA SER A 43 -7.93 8.98 -18.84
C SER A 43 -8.41 8.11 -17.69
N TYR A 44 -7.62 7.96 -16.62
CA TYR A 44 -8.02 7.24 -15.39
C TYR A 44 -9.25 7.86 -14.72
N ILE A 45 -9.29 9.18 -14.59
CA ILE A 45 -10.43 9.89 -13.99
C ILE A 45 -11.69 9.62 -14.82
N ARG A 46 -11.65 9.87 -16.13
CA ARG A 46 -12.81 9.72 -17.02
C ARG A 46 -13.33 8.28 -17.09
N GLY A 47 -12.46 7.29 -17.17
CA GLY A 47 -12.88 5.88 -17.23
C GLY A 47 -13.43 5.38 -15.91
N THR A 48 -12.85 5.80 -14.78
CA THR A 48 -13.38 5.46 -13.45
C THR A 48 -14.74 6.12 -13.23
N GLU A 49 -14.92 7.39 -13.61
CA GLU A 49 -16.22 8.08 -13.53
C GLU A 49 -17.29 7.42 -14.41
N GLU A 50 -16.92 6.94 -15.61
CA GLU A 50 -17.84 6.23 -16.49
C GLU A 50 -18.30 4.91 -15.89
N ASP A 51 -17.37 4.10 -15.36
CA ASP A 51 -17.73 2.87 -14.66
C ASP A 51 -18.62 3.16 -13.44
N ASN A 52 -18.32 4.21 -12.68
CA ASN A 52 -19.11 4.60 -11.50
C ASN A 52 -20.58 4.95 -11.82
N ARG A 53 -20.91 5.34 -13.05
CA ARG A 53 -22.31 5.65 -13.44
C ARG A 53 -23.19 4.41 -13.42
N GLU A 54 -22.61 3.25 -13.70
CA GLU A 54 -23.30 1.96 -13.73
C GLU A 54 -23.22 1.21 -12.39
N LEU A 55 -22.52 1.77 -11.39
CA LEU A 55 -22.32 1.17 -10.08
C LEU A 55 -23.14 1.85 -8.99
N ASP A 56 -23.66 1.02 -8.06
CA ASP A 56 -24.19 1.51 -6.79
C ASP A 56 -23.12 2.29 -6.03
N PRO A 57 -23.50 3.34 -5.28
CA PRO A 57 -22.55 4.22 -4.59
C PRO A 57 -21.51 3.50 -3.73
N GLU A 58 -21.87 2.36 -3.10
CA GLU A 58 -20.98 1.58 -2.24
C GLU A 58 -19.82 0.87 -2.99
N TYR A 59 -19.96 0.62 -4.29
CA TYR A 59 -18.90 -0.03 -5.10
C TYR A 59 -18.05 0.98 -5.90
N ARG A 60 -18.31 2.28 -5.76
CA ARG A 60 -17.61 3.31 -6.52
C ARG A 60 -16.18 3.50 -6.05
N THR A 61 -15.34 3.89 -6.99
CA THR A 61 -13.93 4.21 -6.76
C THR A 61 -13.61 5.60 -7.31
N TYR A 62 -12.67 6.32 -6.71
CA TYR A 62 -12.34 7.70 -7.06
C TYR A 62 -10.82 7.84 -7.17
N ILE A 63 -10.34 8.37 -8.29
CA ILE A 63 -8.92 8.66 -8.49
C ILE A 63 -8.53 9.86 -7.62
N THR A 64 -7.44 9.75 -6.87
CA THR A 64 -6.91 10.84 -6.04
C THR A 64 -5.75 11.59 -6.69
N GLY A 65 -5.13 11.02 -7.72
CA GLY A 65 -4.02 11.63 -8.45
C GLY A 65 -2.80 10.72 -8.51
N TRP A 66 -1.66 11.30 -8.90
CA TRP A 66 -0.37 10.64 -8.86
C TRP A 66 0.20 10.68 -7.43
N GLU A 67 0.59 9.51 -6.92
CA GLU A 67 1.52 9.41 -5.79
C GLU A 67 2.97 9.55 -6.26
N ILE A 68 3.23 9.10 -7.50
CA ILE A 68 4.49 9.27 -8.22
C ILE A 68 4.13 9.51 -9.69
N GLU A 69 4.51 10.66 -10.23
CA GLU A 69 4.31 10.95 -11.64
C GLU A 69 5.12 9.98 -12.53
N PRO A 70 4.63 9.67 -13.74
CA PRO A 70 5.37 8.89 -14.72
C PRO A 70 6.79 9.42 -14.99
N ALA A 71 7.78 8.56 -14.77
CA ALA A 71 9.17 8.86 -15.02
C ALA A 71 9.88 7.68 -15.69
N TYR A 72 10.73 7.96 -16.67
CA TYR A 72 11.53 6.96 -17.37
C TYR A 72 13.01 7.06 -17.01
N ASP A 73 13.63 5.94 -16.65
CA ASP A 73 15.06 5.79 -16.43
C ASP A 73 15.67 5.02 -17.62
N LYS A 74 16.39 5.76 -18.49
CA LYS A 74 17.10 5.20 -19.65
C LYS A 74 18.14 4.16 -19.26
N THR A 75 18.80 4.32 -18.11
CA THR A 75 19.89 3.44 -17.71
C THR A 75 19.42 2.05 -17.31
N LYS A 76 18.14 1.92 -16.95
CA LYS A 76 17.48 0.67 -16.57
C LYS A 76 16.41 0.24 -17.58
N HIS A 77 16.23 1.01 -18.65
CA HIS A 77 15.09 0.94 -19.55
C HIS A 77 13.74 0.74 -18.83
N GLN A 78 13.50 1.59 -17.82
CA GLN A 78 12.43 1.39 -16.84
C GLN A 78 11.50 2.59 -16.77
N LEU A 79 10.20 2.38 -16.92
CA LEU A 79 9.13 3.35 -16.69
C LEU A 79 8.46 3.09 -15.34
N VAL A 80 8.32 4.12 -14.50
CA VAL A 80 7.72 4.03 -13.17
C VAL A 80 6.60 5.05 -13.02
N TYR A 81 5.50 4.67 -12.39
CA TYR A 81 4.44 5.60 -11.95
C TYR A 81 3.62 5.00 -10.81
N SER A 82 2.94 5.83 -10.05
CA SER A 82 2.08 5.39 -8.95
C SER A 82 0.77 6.17 -8.90
N LEU A 83 -0.36 5.48 -9.03
CA LEU A 83 -1.69 6.09 -9.03
C LEU A 83 -2.38 5.85 -7.68
N GLY A 84 -2.91 6.91 -7.08
CA GLY A 84 -3.75 6.84 -5.88
C GLY A 84 -5.23 6.78 -6.23
N PHE A 85 -6.00 6.04 -5.43
CA PHE A 85 -7.46 5.99 -5.52
C PHE A 85 -8.11 5.66 -4.17
N LYS A 86 -9.40 5.96 -4.03
CA LYS A 86 -10.21 5.68 -2.84
C LYS A 86 -11.50 4.95 -3.21
N ASN A 87 -11.96 4.02 -2.38
CA ASN A 87 -13.31 3.47 -2.52
C ASN A 87 -14.37 4.37 -1.85
N ALA A 88 -15.63 3.96 -1.91
CA ALA A 88 -16.76 4.64 -1.28
C ALA A 88 -16.56 4.88 0.23
N ASP A 89 -15.95 3.91 0.93
CA ASP A 89 -15.62 3.96 2.36
C ASP A 89 -14.39 4.81 2.70
N GLN A 90 -13.88 5.60 1.74
CA GLN A 90 -12.68 6.43 1.87
C GLN A 90 -11.39 5.66 2.14
N GLN A 91 -11.38 4.34 1.94
CA GLN A 91 -10.15 3.55 2.03
C GLN A 91 -9.25 3.91 0.85
N ALA A 92 -8.10 4.48 1.15
CA ALA A 92 -7.12 4.94 0.17
C ALA A 92 -6.13 3.84 -0.17
N MET A 93 -5.95 3.63 -1.47
CA MET A 93 -5.13 2.58 -2.07
C MET A 93 -4.20 3.20 -3.10
N VAL A 94 -3.08 2.53 -3.34
CA VAL A 94 -2.04 2.93 -4.27
C VAL A 94 -1.71 1.78 -5.19
N ASN A 95 -1.56 2.09 -6.49
CA ASN A 95 -1.11 1.17 -7.51
C ASN A 95 0.24 1.66 -8.07
N TYR A 96 1.32 1.02 -7.63
CA TYR A 96 2.69 1.34 -8.03
C TYR A 96 3.16 0.41 -9.15
N ASN A 97 3.45 0.98 -10.31
CA ASN A 97 3.81 0.25 -11.53
C ASN A 97 5.28 0.47 -11.85
N VAL A 98 5.97 -0.63 -12.11
CA VAL A 98 7.31 -0.63 -12.67
C VAL A 98 7.31 -1.45 -13.96
N LYS A 99 7.53 -0.78 -15.08
CA LYS A 99 7.59 -1.37 -16.41
C LYS A 99 9.05 -1.43 -16.87
N LEU A 100 9.57 -2.63 -17.12
CA LEU A 100 10.92 -2.85 -17.61
C LEU A 100 10.87 -3.27 -19.07
N LEU A 101 11.54 -2.54 -19.95
CA LEU A 101 11.67 -2.95 -21.35
C LEU A 101 12.62 -4.13 -21.46
N THR A 102 12.36 -4.96 -22.46
CA THR A 102 13.13 -6.15 -22.81
C THR A 102 13.43 -6.12 -24.30
N ARG A 103 14.23 -7.07 -24.79
CA ARG A 103 14.48 -7.24 -26.23
C ARG A 103 13.21 -7.30 -27.08
N GLU A 104 12.17 -7.97 -26.59
CA GLU A 104 11.00 -8.34 -27.39
C GLU A 104 9.66 -7.76 -26.86
N GLY A 105 9.70 -6.91 -25.84
CA GLY A 105 8.50 -6.45 -25.15
C GLY A 105 8.81 -5.78 -23.83
N TYR A 106 7.93 -5.95 -22.84
CA TYR A 106 8.15 -5.41 -21.50
C TYR A 106 7.52 -6.28 -20.41
N ILE A 107 8.11 -6.21 -19.22
CA ILE A 107 7.56 -6.74 -17.97
C ILE A 107 6.89 -5.59 -17.21
N THR A 108 5.74 -5.81 -16.60
CA THR A 108 5.16 -4.89 -15.60
C THR A 108 5.12 -5.58 -14.26
N ALA A 109 5.74 -5.00 -13.24
CA ALA A 109 5.59 -5.38 -11.84
C ALA A 109 4.68 -4.35 -11.16
N ILE A 110 3.58 -4.82 -10.56
CA ILE A 110 2.51 -3.98 -10.01
C ILE A 110 2.39 -4.27 -8.52
N LEU A 111 2.75 -3.30 -7.69
CA LEU A 111 2.50 -3.33 -6.24
C LEU A 111 1.15 -2.66 -5.95
N VAL A 112 0.30 -3.35 -5.19
CA VAL A 112 -0.95 -2.81 -4.65
C VAL A 112 -0.88 -2.79 -3.14
N THR A 113 -1.18 -1.64 -2.53
CA THR A 113 -1.12 -1.43 -1.07
C THR A 113 -2.06 -0.29 -0.67
N ASP A 114 -2.40 -0.20 0.60
CA ASP A 114 -3.05 1.01 1.13
C ASP A 114 -2.07 2.19 1.17
N THR A 115 -2.61 3.42 1.12
CA THR A 115 -1.80 4.65 1.13
C THR A 115 -1.00 4.82 2.42
N THR A 116 -1.50 4.35 3.56
CA THR A 116 -0.80 4.51 4.86
C THR A 116 0.50 3.73 4.87
N ASN A 117 0.52 2.52 4.31
CA ASN A 117 1.69 1.67 4.23
C ASN A 117 2.52 1.87 2.96
N PHE A 118 2.14 2.78 2.06
CA PHE A 118 2.72 2.85 0.71
C PHE A 118 4.25 2.96 0.71
N GLN A 119 4.84 3.85 1.50
CA GLN A 119 6.29 4.03 1.51
C GLN A 119 7.03 2.78 2.03
N GLN A 120 6.49 2.12 3.05
CA GLN A 120 7.07 0.88 3.60
C GLN A 120 6.94 -0.29 2.63
N SER A 121 5.73 -0.51 2.09
CA SER A 121 5.48 -1.55 1.08
C SER A 121 6.32 -1.33 -0.18
N ARG A 122 6.43 -0.08 -0.64
CA ARG A 122 7.28 0.30 -1.78
C ARG A 122 8.74 -0.02 -1.52
N HIS A 123 9.27 0.39 -0.36
CA HIS A 123 10.67 0.11 -0.02
C HIS A 123 10.94 -1.40 0.04
N ALA A 124 10.08 -2.16 0.71
CA ALA A 124 10.22 -3.61 0.78
C ALA A 124 10.15 -4.26 -0.62
N PHE A 125 9.22 -3.83 -1.47
CA PHE A 125 9.10 -4.29 -2.85
C PHE A 125 10.35 -3.96 -3.68
N GLU A 126 10.85 -2.72 -3.60
CA GLU A 126 12.04 -2.30 -4.33
C GLU A 126 13.28 -3.12 -3.91
N GLU A 127 13.49 -3.28 -2.61
CA GLU A 127 14.67 -3.97 -2.05
C GLU A 127 14.66 -5.48 -2.27
N THR A 128 13.50 -6.13 -2.06
CA THR A 128 13.43 -7.60 -2.04
C THR A 128 13.06 -8.18 -3.39
N VAL A 129 12.38 -7.41 -4.24
CA VAL A 129 11.88 -7.90 -5.53
C VAL A 129 12.58 -7.21 -6.69
N LEU A 130 12.45 -5.88 -6.82
CA LEU A 130 12.95 -5.19 -8.02
C LEU A 130 14.47 -5.24 -8.14
N LYS A 131 15.22 -5.13 -7.04
CA LYS A 131 16.68 -5.30 -7.05
C LYS A 131 17.14 -6.70 -7.47
N GLN A 132 16.28 -7.70 -7.32
CA GLN A 132 16.57 -9.09 -7.68
C GLN A 132 16.01 -9.46 -9.06
N LEU A 133 15.22 -8.58 -9.68
CA LEU A 133 14.62 -8.82 -10.98
C LEU A 133 15.66 -8.62 -12.08
N SER A 134 16.07 -9.72 -12.70
CA SER A 134 16.99 -9.72 -13.84
C SER A 134 16.33 -10.30 -15.08
N ILE A 135 16.58 -9.69 -16.24
CA ILE A 135 16.20 -10.28 -17.52
C ILE A 135 17.28 -11.29 -17.92
N ASN A 136 16.85 -12.47 -18.36
CA ASN A 136 17.76 -13.52 -18.82
C ASN A 136 18.58 -13.05 -20.02
N ALA A 137 19.85 -13.47 -20.10
CA ALA A 137 20.69 -13.26 -21.28
C ALA A 137 20.01 -13.80 -22.54
N GLY A 138 20.18 -13.09 -23.65
CA GLY A 138 19.45 -13.27 -24.91
C GLY A 138 18.16 -12.44 -25.02
N TYR A 139 17.64 -11.91 -23.90
CA TYR A 139 16.37 -11.16 -23.84
C TYR A 139 16.51 -9.74 -23.29
N THR A 140 17.72 -9.26 -22.97
CA THR A 140 17.88 -7.90 -22.43
C THR A 140 17.63 -6.84 -23.51
N TYR A 141 17.27 -5.63 -23.11
CA TYR A 141 16.92 -4.56 -24.03
C TYR A 141 18.03 -4.28 -25.06
N GLU A 142 19.28 -4.30 -24.59
CA GLU A 142 20.49 -4.00 -25.34
C GLU A 142 20.84 -5.08 -26.38
N GLU A 143 20.28 -6.28 -26.24
CA GLU A 143 20.51 -7.40 -27.16
C GLU A 143 19.59 -7.36 -28.39
N TYR A 144 18.84 -6.27 -28.58
CA TYR A 144 18.03 -6.05 -29.78
C TYR A 144 18.86 -6.05 -31.07
N ASN A 145 18.34 -6.76 -32.07
CA ASN A 145 18.91 -6.83 -33.40
C ASN A 145 17.83 -6.47 -34.43
N ALA A 146 17.95 -5.28 -35.03
CA ALA A 146 17.01 -4.78 -36.04
C ALA A 146 16.90 -5.65 -37.31
N SER A 147 17.84 -6.57 -37.56
CA SER A 147 17.79 -7.47 -38.72
C SER A 147 16.94 -8.72 -38.46
N THR A 148 16.73 -9.09 -37.20
CA THR A 148 16.03 -10.33 -36.83
C THR A 148 14.81 -10.11 -35.95
N ASP A 149 14.83 -9.06 -35.13
CA ASP A 149 13.85 -8.85 -34.08
C ASP A 149 12.71 -7.97 -34.57
N LYS A 150 11.52 -8.24 -34.04
CA LYS A 150 10.35 -7.42 -34.32
C LYS A 150 10.48 -6.09 -33.57
N THR A 151 10.51 -4.98 -34.30
CA THR A 151 10.30 -3.64 -33.72
C THR A 151 8.84 -3.46 -33.34
N SER A 152 8.60 -2.87 -32.18
CA SER A 152 7.26 -2.49 -31.77
C SER A 152 6.77 -1.26 -32.53
N THR A 153 5.46 -1.18 -32.74
CA THR A 153 4.82 0.02 -33.30
C THR A 153 4.50 1.06 -32.23
N ILE A 154 4.76 0.76 -30.96
CA ILE A 154 4.47 1.64 -29.82
C ILE A 154 5.78 2.20 -29.23
N GLY A 155 5.72 3.43 -28.72
CA GLY A 155 6.78 4.08 -27.94
C GLY A 155 6.40 4.22 -26.45
N LEU A 156 7.22 4.92 -25.66
CA LEU A 156 7.02 5.05 -24.21
C LEU A 156 5.68 5.68 -23.82
N ASN A 157 5.19 6.67 -24.57
CA ASN A 157 3.87 7.25 -24.33
C ASN A 157 2.74 6.22 -24.47
N SER A 158 2.75 5.45 -25.55
CA SER A 158 1.76 4.39 -25.72
C SER A 158 1.91 3.31 -24.65
N LEU A 159 3.14 2.95 -24.25
CA LEU A 159 3.39 2.03 -23.14
C LEU A 159 2.81 2.53 -21.81
N LEU A 160 2.98 3.82 -21.51
CA LEU A 160 2.40 4.48 -20.35
C LEU A 160 0.87 4.40 -20.39
N MET A 161 0.29 4.62 -21.56
CA MET A 161 -1.16 4.60 -21.81
C MET A 161 -1.70 3.20 -22.15
N GLY A 162 -1.11 2.12 -21.62
CA GLY A 162 -1.68 0.76 -21.73
C GLY A 162 -1.16 -0.11 -22.87
N GLY A 163 -0.27 0.40 -23.71
CA GLY A 163 0.47 -0.34 -24.73
C GLY A 163 -0.30 -0.58 -26.03
N ILE A 164 -0.13 -1.77 -26.63
CA ILE A 164 -0.73 -2.12 -27.92
C ILE A 164 -2.25 -2.07 -27.85
N GLY A 165 -2.87 -1.43 -28.83
CA GLY A 165 -4.32 -1.29 -28.92
C GLY A 165 -4.87 -0.08 -28.17
N TYR A 166 -4.01 0.74 -27.55
CA TYR A 166 -4.40 2.05 -27.05
C TYR A 166 -4.90 2.92 -28.21
N THR A 167 -6.06 3.54 -27.99
CA THR A 167 -6.59 4.61 -28.83
C THR A 167 -6.73 5.85 -27.95
N ALA A 168 -6.60 7.06 -28.49
CA ALA A 168 -6.80 8.31 -27.73
C ALA A 168 -8.21 8.41 -27.09
N SER A 169 -9.16 7.59 -27.54
CA SER A 169 -10.50 7.45 -26.98
C SER A 169 -10.62 6.41 -25.86
N GLN A 170 -9.60 5.59 -25.63
CA GLN A 170 -9.61 4.55 -24.61
C GLN A 170 -9.48 5.19 -23.23
N LYS A 171 -10.38 4.78 -22.34
CA LYS A 171 -10.45 5.25 -20.97
C LYS A 171 -10.00 4.14 -20.03
N PHE A 172 -9.12 4.47 -19.09
CA PHE A 172 -8.69 3.55 -18.05
C PHE A 172 -9.56 3.71 -16.80
N SER A 173 -9.83 2.62 -16.11
CA SER A 173 -10.63 2.64 -14.89
C SER A 173 -9.83 2.06 -13.73
N ALA A 174 -9.95 2.65 -12.54
CA ALA A 174 -9.44 2.03 -11.32
C ALA A 174 -10.04 0.63 -11.08
N LEU A 175 -11.23 0.35 -11.62
CA LEU A 175 -11.82 -0.98 -11.56
C LEU A 175 -11.13 -1.96 -12.52
N LEU A 176 -10.55 -1.49 -13.62
CA LEU A 176 -9.70 -2.34 -14.48
C LEU A 176 -8.36 -2.63 -13.83
N LEU A 177 -7.88 -1.72 -12.97
CA LEU A 177 -6.90 -2.11 -11.98
C LEU A 177 -7.56 -3.26 -11.23
N LEU A 178 -8.64 -3.10 -10.44
CA LEU A 178 -9.29 -4.09 -9.53
C LEU A 178 -9.72 -5.46 -10.13
N LYS A 179 -10.02 -5.52 -11.43
CA LYS A 179 -10.72 -6.64 -12.11
C LYS A 179 -9.86 -7.86 -12.41
N LYS A 180 -8.54 -7.82 -12.30
CA LYS A 180 -7.65 -8.97 -12.61
C LYS A 180 -7.57 -10.05 -11.51
N GLY A 181 -8.69 -10.37 -10.83
CA GLY A 181 -8.75 -11.45 -9.83
C GLY A 181 -8.10 -11.15 -8.46
N TRP A 182 -7.45 -10.01 -8.30
CA TRP A 182 -6.78 -9.61 -7.06
C TRP A 182 -7.72 -9.08 -6.00
N ALA A 183 -8.95 -8.65 -6.31
CA ALA A 183 -9.91 -8.29 -5.29
C ALA A 183 -10.21 -9.49 -4.37
N LEU A 184 -10.35 -10.70 -4.92
CA LEU A 184 -10.54 -11.92 -4.14
C LEU A 184 -9.27 -12.31 -3.36
N ILE A 185 -8.09 -12.19 -3.97
CA ILE A 185 -6.82 -12.47 -3.28
C ILE A 185 -6.58 -11.47 -2.15
N LEU A 186 -6.82 -10.17 -2.38
CA LEU A 186 -6.68 -9.11 -1.39
C LEU A 186 -7.70 -9.28 -0.26
N VAL A 187 -8.96 -9.63 -0.55
CA VAL A 187 -9.97 -9.94 0.49
C VAL A 187 -9.59 -11.17 1.30
N VAL A 188 -9.10 -12.23 0.66
CA VAL A 188 -8.59 -13.42 1.36
C VAL A 188 -7.35 -13.08 2.20
N VAL A 189 -6.43 -12.29 1.68
CA VAL A 189 -5.20 -11.88 2.37
C VAL A 189 -5.51 -10.94 3.53
N LEU A 190 -6.29 -9.88 3.34
CA LEU A 190 -6.75 -8.98 4.40
C LEU A 190 -7.61 -9.72 5.44
N GLY A 191 -8.46 -10.65 5.00
CA GLY A 191 -9.25 -11.52 5.88
C GLY A 191 -8.36 -12.44 6.73
N LEU A 192 -7.33 -13.05 6.12
CA LEU A 192 -6.34 -13.87 6.84
C LEU A 192 -5.49 -13.01 7.79
N ILE A 193 -5.13 -11.79 7.41
CA ILE A 193 -4.41 -10.84 8.27
C ILE A 193 -5.26 -10.46 9.48
N GLY A 194 -6.55 -10.14 9.28
CA GLY A 194 -7.49 -9.88 10.35
C GLY A 194 -7.65 -11.07 11.29
N TRP A 195 -7.75 -12.28 10.73
CA TRP A 195 -7.88 -13.51 11.50
C TRP A 195 -6.60 -13.90 12.25
N ILE A 196 -5.42 -13.76 11.65
CA ILE A 196 -4.13 -14.00 12.29
C ILE A 196 -3.89 -12.98 13.40
N ARG A 197 -4.16 -11.68 13.17
CA ARG A 197 -4.09 -10.65 14.22
C ARG A 197 -5.08 -10.93 15.35
N TYR A 198 -6.31 -11.35 15.03
CA TYR A 198 -7.29 -11.79 16.02
C TYR A 198 -6.81 -13.02 16.81
N LYS A 199 -6.17 -14.00 16.16
CA LYS A 199 -5.60 -15.19 16.79
C LYS A 199 -4.37 -14.88 17.64
N ILE A 200 -3.48 -13.99 17.20
CA ILE A 200 -2.31 -13.55 17.97
C ILE A 200 -2.76 -12.72 19.17
N LYS A 201 -3.75 -11.83 18.99
CA LYS A 201 -4.37 -11.03 20.07
C LYS A 201 -5.21 -11.88 21.03
N SER A 202 -5.78 -13.00 20.59
CA SER A 202 -6.50 -13.94 21.48
C SER A 202 -5.62 -15.05 22.06
N SER A 203 -4.42 -15.29 21.49
CA SER A 203 -3.41 -16.21 22.02
C SER A 203 -2.46 -15.55 23.02
N HIS A 204 -2.25 -14.23 22.92
CA HIS A 204 -1.65 -13.43 23.98
C HIS A 204 -2.80 -12.83 24.76
N GLY A 205 -3.29 -13.58 25.77
CA GLY A 205 -4.06 -12.96 26.84
C GLY A 205 -3.29 -11.75 27.34
N GLU A 206 -4.01 -10.66 27.61
CA GLU A 206 -3.49 -9.38 28.06
C GLU A 206 -2.49 -9.57 29.21
N GLU A 207 -1.19 -9.62 28.91
CA GLU A 207 -0.17 -9.17 29.84
C GLU A 207 0.18 -7.75 29.42
N GLU A 208 -0.37 -6.79 30.17
CA GLU A 208 0.04 -5.39 30.13
C GLU A 208 1.55 -5.31 30.44
N THR A 209 2.37 -5.34 29.38
CA THR A 209 3.81 -5.18 29.51
C THR A 209 4.12 -3.70 29.58
N PHE A 210 3.97 -3.12 30.77
CA PHE A 210 4.46 -1.78 31.07
C PHE A 210 5.96 -1.69 30.76
N SER A 211 6.36 -0.64 30.05
CA SER A 211 7.78 -0.32 29.79
C SER A 211 8.52 -0.11 31.12
N PRO A 212 9.87 -0.24 31.16
CA PRO A 212 10.63 -0.05 32.40
C PRO A 212 10.37 1.28 33.11
N SER A 213 10.11 2.34 32.34
CA SER A 213 9.69 3.65 32.88
C SER A 213 8.27 3.61 33.45
N GLU A 214 7.31 3.00 32.76
CA GLU A 214 5.93 2.90 33.26
C GLU A 214 5.83 2.04 34.52
N ARG A 215 6.64 0.98 34.65
CA ARG A 215 6.76 0.22 35.90
C ARG A 215 7.28 1.07 37.06
N THR A 216 8.25 1.95 36.77
CA THR A 216 8.81 2.87 37.77
C THR A 216 7.76 3.88 38.20
N TYR A 217 7.02 4.48 37.27
CA TYR A 217 5.94 5.41 37.59
C TYR A 217 4.80 4.78 38.39
N LEU A 218 4.42 3.54 38.06
CA LEU A 218 3.37 2.82 38.79
C LEU A 218 3.84 2.40 40.18
N GLN A 219 5.11 1.99 40.33
CA GLN A 219 5.68 1.66 41.62
C GLN A 219 5.80 2.90 42.53
N GLU A 220 6.21 4.05 41.99
CA GLU A 220 6.24 5.32 42.72
C GLU A 220 4.84 5.79 43.13
N ALA A 221 3.83 5.61 42.27
CA ALA A 221 2.45 5.94 42.58
C ALA A 221 1.86 5.04 43.67
N ASP A 222 2.15 3.73 43.65
CA ASP A 222 1.72 2.79 44.68
C ASP A 222 2.40 3.06 46.03
N GLU A 223 3.70 3.39 46.04
CA GLU A 223 4.43 3.77 47.25
C GLU A 223 3.88 5.07 47.86
N GLN A 224 3.54 6.07 47.03
CA GLN A 224 2.88 7.30 47.49
C GLN A 224 1.48 7.04 48.06
N GLN A 225 0.70 6.17 47.41
CA GLN A 225 -0.63 5.82 47.89
C GLN A 225 -0.57 5.03 49.22
N TYR A 226 0.43 4.16 49.38
CA TYR A 226 0.68 3.45 50.64
C TYR A 226 1.15 4.40 51.74
N ALA A 227 1.99 5.38 51.41
CA ALA A 227 2.44 6.41 52.33
C ALA A 227 1.26 7.28 52.82
N ASP A 228 0.39 7.74 51.90
CA ASP A 228 -0.80 8.53 52.22
C ASP A 228 -1.80 7.75 53.08
N GLN A 229 -2.03 6.47 52.80
CA GLN A 229 -2.89 5.61 53.63
C GLN A 229 -2.31 5.37 55.03
N ASN A 230 -0.98 5.25 55.14
CA ASN A 230 -0.30 5.13 56.43
C ASN A 230 -0.31 6.45 57.21
N GLU A 231 -0.20 7.60 56.54
CA GLU A 231 -0.35 8.91 57.18
C GLU A 231 -1.79 9.11 57.68
N LEU A 232 -2.79 8.80 56.85
CA LEU A 232 -4.21 8.91 57.22
C LEU A 232 -4.59 7.97 58.38
N SER A 233 -3.99 6.78 58.45
CA SER A 233 -4.18 5.88 59.58
C SER A 233 -3.48 6.36 60.85
N TYR A 234 -2.29 6.97 60.74
CA TYR A 234 -1.61 7.65 61.85
C TYR A 234 -2.43 8.81 62.43
N TYR A 235 -3.04 9.66 61.58
CA TYR A 235 -3.94 10.73 62.03
C TYR A 235 -5.24 10.21 62.63
N ARG A 236 -5.76 9.06 62.15
CA ARG A 236 -6.97 8.44 62.70
C ARG A 236 -6.72 7.76 64.06
N GLN A 237 -5.50 7.24 64.30
CA GLN A 237 -5.11 6.64 65.57
C GLN A 237 -4.65 7.65 66.63
N SER A 238 -4.13 8.81 66.23
CA SER A 238 -3.59 9.83 67.15
C SER A 238 -4.63 10.72 67.85
N GLY A 239 -5.92 10.36 67.79
CA GLY A 239 -6.95 10.79 68.75
C GLY A 239 -6.98 12.29 69.06
N HIS A 240 -7.38 13.13 68.12
CA HIS A 240 -7.87 14.47 68.44
C HIS A 240 -9.38 14.41 68.71
N PRO A 241 -9.86 14.72 69.92
CA PRO A 241 -11.28 14.66 70.23
C PRO A 241 -12.02 15.80 69.52
N SER A 242 -12.93 15.43 68.62
CA SER A 242 -13.99 16.31 68.13
C SER A 242 -14.94 16.60 69.29
N ASN A 243 -14.87 17.81 69.84
CA ASN A 243 -15.85 18.31 70.80
C ASN A 243 -17.16 18.63 70.06
N ALA A 244 -18.09 17.69 70.10
CA ALA A 244 -19.50 17.96 69.80
C ALA A 244 -20.35 17.42 70.95
N ASN A 245 -20.71 18.27 71.91
CA ASN A 245 -22.05 18.25 72.48
C ASN A 245 -22.39 19.53 73.25
N LYS A 246 -23.44 20.22 72.80
CA LYS A 246 -24.53 20.66 73.68
C LYS A 246 -25.77 20.99 72.87
N GLN A 247 -26.76 20.12 73.04
CA GLN A 247 -28.19 20.40 72.89
C GLN A 247 -28.56 21.61 73.77
N ASP A 248 -29.49 22.47 73.33
CA ASP A 248 -30.91 22.31 73.62
C ASP A 248 -31.78 23.40 72.97
N LYS A 249 -33.01 22.98 72.65
CA LYS A 249 -34.20 23.70 72.14
C LYS A 249 -34.73 24.76 73.13
N PRO A 250 -35.78 25.56 72.81
CA PRO A 250 -36.62 25.58 71.60
C PRO A 250 -36.50 26.84 70.72
#